data_AF-A0A7C7ZTW3-F1
#
_entry.id   AF-A0A7C7ZTW3-F1
#
_cell.length_a   1.000
_cell.length_b   1.000
_cell.length_c   1.000
_cell.angle_alpha   90.00
_cell.angle_beta   90.00
_cell.angle_gamma   90.00
#
_symmetry.space_group_name_H-M   'P 1'
#
loop_
_entity.id
_entity.type
_entity.pdbx_description
1 polymer ?
#
loop_
_entity_poly.entity_id
_entity_poly.type
_entity_poly.pdbx_seq_one_letter_code
_entity_poly.pdbx_strand_id
1 'polypeptide(L)'
;GVRFFVPNRVTLWEEDDAGFLLSVGNKDQKQSLRAEGVILATGRFWARGLRADRDKIREPLFDLPVFQPGERKDWHRKEFLDQRGHPANQAGIEVDNLFRPLNEKGDPALNNLFGCGSILAHQDWMRSKCGSGLAISTAWAAVEAFASRA
;
A
#
# COMPACT_ATOMS: atom_id res chain seq x y z
N GLY A 1 9.39 3.76 -22.38
CA GLY A 1 8.45 2.64 -22.57
C GLY A 1 8.14 1.98 -21.24
N VAL A 2 7.14 1.09 -21.16
CA VAL A 2 6.75 0.36 -19.93
C VAL A 2 7.32 -1.07 -19.98
N ARG A 3 7.92 -1.54 -18.87
CA ARG A 3 8.45 -2.89 -18.73
C ARG A 3 7.75 -3.63 -17.59
N PHE A 4 7.32 -4.85 -17.87
CA PHE A 4 6.68 -5.72 -16.89
C PHE A 4 7.64 -6.81 -16.41
N PHE A 5 7.59 -7.12 -15.11
CA PHE A 5 8.40 -8.16 -14.46
C PHE A 5 7.49 -9.25 -13.88
N VAL A 6 6.73 -9.94 -14.73
CA VAL A 6 5.80 -11.01 -14.33
C VAL A 6 6.48 -12.37 -14.53
N PRO A 7 6.34 -13.35 -13.61
CA PRO A 7 5.55 -13.34 -12.36
C PRO A 7 6.33 -12.87 -11.12
N ASN A 8 7.41 -12.10 -11.31
CA ASN A 8 8.29 -11.71 -10.23
C ASN A 8 7.63 -10.74 -9.26
N ARG A 9 8.15 -10.71 -8.02
CA ARG A 9 7.73 -9.78 -6.98
C ARG A 9 8.94 -9.07 -6.41
N VAL A 10 8.73 -7.87 -5.88
CA VAL A 10 9.72 -7.24 -5.00
C VAL A 10 9.78 -8.06 -3.72
N THR A 11 10.98 -8.42 -3.30
CA THR A 11 11.22 -9.25 -2.10
C THR A 11 12.01 -8.51 -1.03
N LEU A 12 12.90 -7.60 -1.46
CA LEU A 12 13.72 -6.75 -0.63
C LEU A 12 13.86 -5.40 -1.31
N TRP A 13 14.14 -4.39 -0.52
CA TRP A 13 14.46 -3.05 -0.97
C TRP A 13 15.51 -2.45 -0.04
N GLU A 14 16.32 -1.56 -0.60
CA GLU A 14 17.24 -0.70 0.12
C GLU A 14 17.05 0.72 -0.43
N GLU A 15 17.24 1.73 0.43
CA GLU A 15 17.23 3.14 0.04
C GLU A 15 18.64 3.72 0.21
N ASP A 16 19.10 4.46 -0.78
CA ASP A 16 20.33 5.24 -0.73
C ASP A 16 20.11 6.62 -1.39
N ASP A 17 21.17 7.42 -1.50
CA ASP A 17 21.11 8.78 -2.06
C ASP A 17 20.60 8.85 -3.52
N ALA A 18 20.62 7.75 -4.26
CA ALA A 18 20.10 7.67 -5.63
C ALA A 18 18.82 6.82 -5.75
N GLY A 19 18.09 6.67 -4.64
CA GLY A 19 16.74 6.13 -4.58
C GLY A 19 16.67 4.68 -4.10
N PHE A 20 15.76 3.91 -4.69
CA PHE A 20 15.48 2.54 -4.29
C PHE A 20 16.28 1.53 -5.11
N LEU A 21 16.91 0.58 -4.43
CA LEU A 21 17.41 -0.66 -5.00
C LEU A 21 16.45 -1.80 -4.65
N LEU A 22 15.69 -2.27 -5.64
CA LEU A 22 14.65 -3.28 -5.47
C LEU A 22 15.15 -4.66 -5.94
N SER A 23 15.07 -5.67 -5.07
CA SER A 23 15.29 -7.07 -5.46
C SER A 23 14.00 -7.68 -5.99
N VAL A 24 13.92 -7.85 -7.31
CA VAL A 24 12.75 -8.38 -8.03
C VAL A 24 13.02 -9.81 -8.47
N GLY A 25 12.16 -10.75 -8.09
CA GLY A 25 12.39 -12.15 -8.45
C GLY A 25 11.43 -13.14 -7.81
N ASN A 26 11.80 -14.40 -7.96
CA ASN A 26 11.26 -15.54 -7.23
C ASN A 26 12.40 -16.24 -6.46
N LYS A 27 12.20 -17.47 -5.99
CA LYS A 27 13.24 -18.20 -5.24
C LYS A 27 14.49 -18.51 -6.07
N ASP A 28 14.34 -18.66 -7.39
CA ASP A 28 15.36 -19.22 -8.26
C ASP A 28 16.04 -18.17 -9.13
N GLN A 29 15.39 -17.03 -9.37
CA GLN A 29 15.93 -15.91 -10.15
C GLN A 29 15.64 -14.59 -9.44
N LYS A 30 16.69 -13.81 -9.18
CA LYS A 30 16.62 -12.47 -8.63
C LYS A 30 17.37 -11.50 -9.54
N GLN A 31 16.80 -10.33 -9.75
CA GLN A 31 17.45 -9.21 -10.41
C GLN A 31 17.27 -7.95 -9.56
N SER A 32 18.26 -7.07 -9.59
CA SER A 32 18.17 -5.78 -8.91
C SER A 32 17.68 -4.71 -9.88
N LEU A 33 16.71 -3.91 -9.47
CA LEU A 33 16.19 -2.76 -10.21
C LEU A 33 16.44 -1.50 -9.43
N ARG A 34 17.03 -0.50 -10.09
CA ARG A 34 17.17 0.85 -9.53
C ARG A 34 15.95 1.69 -9.90
N ALA A 35 15.40 2.42 -8.94
CA ALA A 35 14.28 3.34 -9.16
C ALA A 35 14.44 4.61 -8.33
N GLU A 36 14.28 5.78 -8.94
CA GLU A 36 14.33 7.07 -8.23
C GLU A 36 13.14 7.26 -7.25
N GLY A 37 12.05 6.54 -7.47
CA GLY A 37 10.93 6.46 -6.53
C GLY A 37 10.03 5.28 -6.83
N VAL A 38 9.15 5.00 -5.88
CA VAL A 38 8.28 3.83 -5.88
C VAL A 38 6.84 4.26 -5.61
N ILE A 39 5.91 3.69 -6.36
CA ILE A 39 4.47 3.80 -6.10
C ILE A 39 3.97 2.44 -5.60
N LEU A 40 3.57 2.38 -4.34
CA LEU A 40 3.02 1.20 -3.67
C LEU A 40 1.55 1.03 -4.05
N ALA A 41 1.31 0.10 -4.98
CA ALA A 41 -0.02 -0.30 -5.45
C ALA A 41 -0.28 -1.81 -5.27
N THR A 42 0.20 -2.39 -4.17
CA THR A 42 0.17 -3.86 -3.92
C THR A 42 -1.21 -4.39 -3.53
N GLY A 43 -2.21 -3.51 -3.45
CA GLY A 43 -3.57 -3.86 -3.04
C GLY A 43 -3.63 -4.31 -1.58
N ARG A 44 -4.64 -5.11 -1.25
CA ARG A 44 -4.92 -5.52 0.14
C ARG A 44 -4.74 -7.03 0.34
N PHE A 45 -5.58 -7.63 1.17
CA PHE A 45 -5.52 -9.03 1.62
C PHE A 45 -5.38 -10.05 0.49
N TRP A 46 -6.22 -9.99 -0.54
CA TRP A 46 -6.18 -10.94 -1.66
C TRP A 46 -4.92 -10.81 -2.52
N ALA A 47 -4.47 -9.56 -2.76
CA ALA A 47 -3.26 -9.27 -3.53
C ALA A 47 -1.97 -9.46 -2.71
N ARG A 48 -2.11 -9.65 -1.39
CA ARG A 48 -1.04 -9.79 -0.38
C ARG A 48 -0.25 -8.50 -0.12
N GLY A 49 -0.81 -7.34 -0.46
CA GLY A 49 -0.26 -6.04 -0.05
C GLY A 49 -0.53 -5.71 1.41
N LEU A 50 -1.59 -6.30 1.99
CA LEU A 50 -1.82 -6.34 3.44
C LEU A 50 -1.93 -7.78 3.89
N ARG A 51 -1.37 -8.09 5.05
CA ARG A 51 -1.45 -9.39 5.70
C ARG A 51 -2.14 -9.26 7.05
N ALA A 52 -3.28 -9.92 7.18
CA ALA A 52 -3.97 -10.10 8.45
C ALA A 52 -3.37 -11.30 9.19
N ASP A 53 -2.57 -11.04 10.23
CA ASP A 53 -2.18 -12.07 11.19
C ASP A 53 -3.23 -12.19 12.30
N ARG A 54 -2.95 -13.00 13.33
CA ARG A 54 -3.91 -13.24 14.43
C ARG A 54 -4.27 -11.96 15.18
N ASP A 55 -3.27 -11.12 15.43
CA ASP A 55 -3.38 -9.99 16.35
C ASP A 55 -3.31 -8.63 15.64
N LYS A 56 -2.74 -8.56 14.43
CA LYS A 56 -2.60 -7.32 13.66
C LYS A 56 -2.62 -7.53 12.15
N ILE A 57 -2.98 -6.48 11.43
CA ILE A 57 -2.78 -6.30 10.00
C ILE A 57 -1.44 -5.58 9.81
N ARG A 58 -0.63 -6.06 8.85
CA ARG A 58 0.65 -5.46 8.49
C ARG A 58 0.81 -5.29 6.99
N GLU A 59 1.63 -4.33 6.59
CA GLU A 59 2.16 -4.18 5.24
C GLU A 59 3.51 -4.92 5.20
N PRO A 60 3.68 -5.96 4.37
CA PRO A 60 4.83 -6.86 4.49
C PRO A 60 6.07 -6.44 3.70
N LEU A 61 6.00 -5.45 2.81
CA LEU A 61 7.11 -5.11 1.91
C LEU A 61 8.02 -4.03 2.52
N PHE A 62 7.43 -2.92 2.96
CA PHE A 62 8.09 -1.75 3.54
C PHE A 62 7.92 -1.66 5.06
N ASP A 63 7.12 -2.56 5.65
CA ASP A 63 6.78 -2.55 7.09
C ASP A 63 6.12 -1.23 7.52
N LEU A 64 5.29 -0.67 6.64
CA LEU A 64 4.58 0.57 6.91
C LEU A 64 3.51 0.40 8.00
N PRO A 65 3.30 1.42 8.85
CA PRO A 65 2.18 1.44 9.77
C PRO A 65 0.84 1.29 9.03
N VAL A 66 0.00 0.41 9.55
CA VAL A 66 -1.35 0.17 9.00
C VAL A 66 -2.36 0.73 9.98
N PHE A 67 -3.13 1.74 9.55
CA PHE A 67 -4.35 2.13 10.24
C PHE A 67 -5.28 0.92 10.29
N GLN A 68 -5.73 0.55 11.48
CA GLN A 68 -6.57 -0.62 11.69
C GLN A 68 -7.39 -0.48 12.98
N PRO A 69 -8.51 -1.22 13.12
CA PRO A 69 -9.22 -1.31 14.38
C PRO A 69 -8.33 -1.92 15.47
N GLY A 70 -8.57 -1.54 16.73
CA GLY A 70 -7.71 -1.89 17.87
C GLY A 70 -7.44 -3.38 18.02
N GLU A 71 -8.42 -4.16 18.48
CA GLU A 71 -8.25 -5.61 18.66
C GLU A 71 -8.95 -6.42 17.57
N ARG A 72 -8.56 -7.69 17.42
CA ARG A 72 -9.17 -8.63 16.45
C ARG A 72 -10.70 -8.72 16.57
N LYS A 73 -11.24 -8.58 17.78
CA LYS A 73 -12.70 -8.58 18.05
C LYS A 73 -13.42 -7.38 17.43
N ASP A 74 -12.71 -6.29 17.17
CA ASP A 74 -13.24 -5.04 16.63
C ASP A 74 -13.19 -5.01 15.09
N TRP A 75 -12.53 -5.98 14.46
CA TRP A 75 -12.39 -6.05 13.00
C TRP A 75 -13.70 -6.31 12.28
N HIS A 76 -14.58 -7.08 12.91
CA HIS A 76 -15.86 -7.49 12.35
C HIS A 76 -16.98 -7.08 13.28
N ARG A 77 -18.12 -6.74 12.68
CA ARG A 77 -19.36 -6.50 13.40
C ARG A 77 -20.08 -7.84 13.56
N LYS A 78 -20.99 -7.91 14.54
CA LYS A 78 -21.77 -9.13 14.83
C LYS A 78 -22.58 -9.60 13.63
N GLU A 79 -23.18 -8.65 12.90
CA GLU A 79 -23.93 -8.94 11.68
C GLU A 79 -22.98 -9.05 10.50
N PHE A 80 -23.02 -10.19 9.80
CA PHE A 80 -22.20 -10.43 8.62
C PHE A 80 -22.44 -9.40 7.50
N LEU A 81 -23.70 -8.98 7.32
CA LEU A 81 -24.10 -7.97 6.33
C LEU A 81 -24.43 -6.62 6.98
N ASP A 82 -23.75 -6.27 8.08
CA ASP A 82 -23.97 -4.99 8.75
C ASP A 82 -23.86 -3.84 7.75
N GLN A 83 -24.89 -3.01 7.67
CA GLN A 83 -24.98 -1.94 6.68
C GLN A 83 -23.85 -0.93 6.79
N ARG A 84 -23.16 -0.85 7.93
CA ARG A 84 -22.03 0.05 8.17
C ARG A 84 -20.69 -0.50 7.66
N GLY A 85 -20.65 -1.76 7.22
CA GLY A 85 -19.43 -2.46 6.83
C GLY A 85 -18.58 -2.90 8.05
N HIS A 86 -17.62 -3.77 7.81
CA HIS A 86 -16.70 -4.24 8.85
C HIS A 86 -15.52 -3.27 9.01
N PRO A 87 -15.14 -2.86 10.24
CA PRO A 87 -14.03 -1.92 10.45
C PRO A 87 -12.71 -2.32 9.79
N ALA A 88 -12.40 -3.63 9.69
CA ALA A 88 -11.22 -4.10 8.97
C ALA A 88 -11.20 -3.73 7.47
N ASN A 89 -12.37 -3.46 6.86
CA ASN A 89 -12.45 -2.97 5.49
C ASN A 89 -11.90 -1.56 5.34
N GLN A 90 -11.72 -0.78 6.42
CA GLN A 90 -11.08 0.53 6.36
C GLN A 90 -9.58 0.47 6.67
N ALA A 91 -9.04 -0.71 6.99
CA ALA A 91 -7.63 -0.84 7.32
C ALA A 91 -6.73 -0.64 6.09
N GLY A 92 -5.66 0.12 6.23
CA GLY A 92 -4.77 0.46 5.13
C GLY A 92 -3.66 1.42 5.54
N ILE A 93 -2.95 1.93 4.55
CA ILE A 93 -1.85 2.88 4.73
C ILE A 93 -2.39 4.30 4.76
N GLU A 94 -2.01 5.06 5.80
CA GLU A 94 -2.23 6.49 5.85
C GLU A 94 -1.23 7.22 4.96
N VAL A 95 -1.71 8.24 4.26
CA VAL A 95 -0.91 9.06 3.35
C VAL A 95 -1.20 10.53 3.59
N ASP A 96 -0.23 11.41 3.31
CA ASP A 96 -0.48 12.85 3.27
C ASP A 96 -1.17 13.31 1.96
N ASN A 97 -1.32 14.63 1.81
CA ASN A 97 -1.91 15.26 0.63
C ASN A 97 -1.12 15.04 -0.67
N LEU A 98 0.13 14.58 -0.57
CA LEU A 98 0.99 14.22 -1.70
C LEU A 98 1.05 12.70 -1.89
N PHE A 99 0.15 11.93 -1.26
CA PHE A 99 0.09 10.48 -1.37
C PHE A 99 1.35 9.77 -0.86
N ARG A 100 2.11 10.38 0.06
CA ARG A 100 3.28 9.75 0.69
C ARG A 100 2.85 8.96 1.92
N PRO A 101 3.16 7.65 2.03
CA PRO A 101 2.89 6.87 3.22
C PRO A 101 3.50 7.48 4.48
N LEU A 102 2.75 7.44 5.58
CA LEU A 102 3.17 8.03 6.85
C LEU A 102 3.75 6.98 7.81
N ASN A 103 4.74 7.40 8.60
CA ASN A 103 5.25 6.63 9.74
C ASN A 103 4.36 6.85 10.99
N GLU A 104 4.72 6.23 12.11
CA GLU A 104 3.94 6.33 13.36
C GLU A 104 3.86 7.75 13.94
N LYS A 105 4.74 8.66 13.52
CA LYS A 105 4.75 10.07 13.94
C LYS A 105 3.92 10.96 13.02
N GLY A 106 3.42 10.44 11.90
CA GLY A 106 2.69 11.20 10.89
C GLY A 106 3.59 11.91 9.86
N ASP A 107 4.89 11.63 9.86
CA ASP A 107 5.82 12.12 8.84
C ASP A 107 5.93 11.11 7.68
N PRO A 108 6.32 11.53 6.46
CA PRO A 108 6.60 10.61 5.37
C PRO A 108 7.58 9.49 5.80
N ALA A 109 7.21 8.24 5.54
CA ALA A 109 7.97 7.08 6.02
C ALA A 109 9.31 6.90 5.31
N LEU A 110 9.36 7.17 4.02
CA LEU A 110 10.54 7.03 3.15
C LEU A 110 10.52 8.14 2.09
N ASN A 111 11.70 8.54 1.60
CA ASN A 111 11.74 9.54 0.52
C ASN A 111 11.27 8.89 -0.78
N ASN A 112 10.57 9.67 -1.61
CA ASN A 112 10.10 9.23 -2.93
C ASN A 112 9.27 7.92 -2.94
N LEU A 113 8.66 7.56 -1.80
CA LEU A 113 7.65 6.52 -1.72
C LEU A 113 6.26 7.15 -1.74
N PHE A 114 5.39 6.62 -2.61
CA PHE A 114 4.01 7.04 -2.76
C PHE A 114 3.09 5.83 -2.64
N GLY A 115 1.84 6.01 -2.23
CA GLY A 115 0.84 4.95 -2.09
C GLY A 115 -0.41 5.25 -2.90
N CYS A 116 -1.00 4.25 -3.55
CA CYS A 116 -2.27 4.44 -4.26
C CYS A 116 -3.14 3.19 -4.31
N GLY A 117 -4.40 3.41 -4.72
CA GLY A 117 -5.39 2.38 -4.91
C GLY A 117 -5.93 1.80 -3.61
N SER A 118 -6.26 0.52 -3.63
CA SER A 118 -6.99 -0.10 -2.53
C SER A 118 -6.18 -0.26 -1.25
N ILE A 119 -4.85 -0.07 -1.26
CA ILE A 119 -4.02 -0.18 -0.05
C ILE A 119 -4.26 0.98 0.93
N LEU A 120 -4.80 2.11 0.46
CA LEU A 120 -5.04 3.29 1.28
C LEU A 120 -6.09 3.04 2.37
N ALA A 121 -5.89 3.67 3.53
CA ALA A 121 -6.78 3.62 4.69
C ALA A 121 -8.13 4.32 4.46
N HIS A 122 -9.07 4.13 5.40
CA HIS A 122 -10.35 4.84 5.55
C HIS A 122 -11.39 4.67 4.43
N GLN A 123 -11.06 3.95 3.37
CA GLN A 123 -11.99 3.62 2.30
C GLN A 123 -12.57 2.21 2.45
N ASP A 124 -13.84 2.04 2.08
CA ASP A 124 -14.48 0.75 1.88
C ASP A 124 -15.02 0.70 0.43
N TRP A 125 -14.12 0.41 -0.52
CA TRP A 125 -14.42 0.36 -1.94
C TRP A 125 -15.43 -0.73 -2.32
N MET A 126 -15.50 -1.82 -1.55
CA MET A 126 -16.48 -2.90 -1.78
C MET A 126 -17.89 -2.39 -1.53
N ARG A 127 -18.09 -1.65 -0.44
CA ARG A 127 -19.38 -1.02 -0.12
C ARG A 127 -19.70 0.16 -1.02
N SER A 128 -18.70 1.00 -1.31
CA SER A 128 -18.86 2.21 -2.12
C SER A 128 -18.96 1.91 -3.63
N LYS A 129 -18.66 0.68 -4.06
CA LYS A 129 -18.67 0.21 -5.45
C LYS A 129 -17.84 1.09 -6.40
N CYS A 130 -16.79 1.71 -5.87
CA CYS A 130 -15.98 2.72 -6.57
C CYS A 130 -14.52 2.30 -6.78
N GLY A 131 -14.20 1.00 -6.68
CA GLY A 131 -12.82 0.49 -6.70
C GLY A 131 -11.97 1.00 -7.87
N SER A 132 -12.52 1.02 -9.09
CA SER A 132 -11.81 1.55 -10.27
C SER A 132 -11.58 3.06 -10.19
N GLY A 133 -12.58 3.80 -9.71
CA GLY A 133 -12.48 5.25 -9.52
C GLY A 133 -11.44 5.62 -8.46
N LEU A 134 -11.43 4.90 -7.34
CA LEU A 134 -10.41 5.00 -6.30
C LEU A 134 -9.02 4.72 -6.89
N ALA A 135 -8.87 3.62 -7.62
CA ALA A 135 -7.58 3.23 -8.19
C ALA A 135 -7.02 4.28 -9.16
N ILE A 136 -7.80 4.73 -10.13
CA ILE A 136 -7.31 5.67 -11.15
C ILE A 136 -7.04 7.07 -10.59
N SER A 137 -7.92 7.58 -9.73
CA SER A 137 -7.78 8.93 -9.15
C SER A 137 -6.56 9.03 -8.24
N THR A 138 -6.36 8.04 -7.38
CA THR A 138 -5.22 8.03 -6.46
C THR A 138 -3.91 7.71 -7.16
N ALA A 139 -3.92 6.86 -8.19
CA ALA A 139 -2.74 6.62 -9.02
C ALA A 139 -2.31 7.89 -9.76
N TRP A 140 -3.27 8.64 -10.33
CA TRP A 140 -2.99 9.94 -10.95
C TRP A 140 -2.29 10.88 -9.96
N ALA A 141 -2.89 11.08 -8.78
CA ALA A 141 -2.36 12.00 -7.78
C ALA A 141 -0.98 11.58 -7.26
N ALA A 142 -0.74 10.28 -7.04
CA ALA A 142 0.58 9.77 -6.64
C ALA A 142 1.65 9.99 -7.74
N VAL A 143 1.30 9.79 -9.01
CA VAL A 143 2.21 10.03 -10.13
C VAL A 143 2.50 11.52 -10.30
N GLU A 144 1.50 12.38 -10.15
CA GLU A 144 1.64 13.84 -10.20
C GLU A 144 2.53 14.35 -9.06
N ALA A 145 2.33 13.84 -7.84
CA ALA A 145 3.19 14.16 -6.70
C ALA A 145 4.64 13.70 -6.93
N PHE A 146 4.86 12.51 -7.49
CA PHE A 146 6.20 12.05 -7.87
C PHE A 146 6.82 12.94 -8.95
N ALA A 147 6.07 13.30 -10.00
CA ALA A 147 6.58 14.08 -11.13
C ALA A 147 6.87 15.55 -10.78
N SER A 148 6.19 16.09 -9.77
CA SER A 148 6.33 17.48 -9.30
C SER A 148 7.40 17.64 -8.21
N ARG A 149 8.13 16.57 -7.85
CA ARG A 149 9.25 16.68 -6.91
C ARG A 149 10.34 17.59 -7.52
N ALA A 150 10.69 18.63 -6.79
CA ALA A 150 11.81 19.52 -7.13
C ALA A 150 13.13 18.91 -6.67
#